data_AF-A0A7K1IWR0-F1
#
_entry.id   AF-A0A7K1IWR0-F1
#
_cell.length_a   1.000
_cell.length_b   1.000
_cell.length_c   1.000
_cell.angle_alpha   90.00
_cell.angle_beta   90.00
_cell.angle_gamma   90.00
#
_symmetry.space_group_name_H-M   'P 1'
#
loop_
_entity.id
_entity.type
_entity.pdbx_description
1 polymer ?
#
loop_
_entity_poly.entity_id
_entity_poly.type
_entity_poly.pdbx_seq_one_letter_code
_entity_poly.pdbx_strand_id
1 'polypeptide(L)'
;MGKFFNRRTQVLETAVDSDDSLLHIAIAGGSLSEWANFDSHWDARIEELTSLMSPIGVRFLSLYPYGPDVDDHKVEIKSFDRKVNVNGMDVIIHSSTDGRERICRALEERSVNEIVTENFLDQRLFGNSGDPDLVVVLGPANCLPRSLVWELAYSEIVFVEQSWTMLSLEKIQSAVQEYFLRHRRFGGVDT
;
A
#
# COMPACT_ATOMS: atom_id res chain seq x y z
N MET A 1 58.36 -6.65 3.07
CA MET A 1 57.77 -5.60 2.21
C MET A 1 56.33 -6.01 1.93
N GLY A 2 55.40 -5.52 2.74
CA GLY A 2 54.01 -5.96 2.73
C GLY A 2 53.22 -5.38 1.56
N LYS A 3 52.36 -6.20 0.96
CA LYS A 3 51.21 -5.74 0.18
C LYS A 3 49.96 -6.37 0.80
N PHE A 4 49.34 -5.61 1.71
CA PHE A 4 47.99 -5.87 2.18
C PHE A 4 47.03 -5.54 1.03
N PHE A 5 46.42 -6.55 0.43
CA PHE A 5 45.25 -6.37 -0.43
C PHE A 5 44.01 -6.57 0.44
N ASN A 6 43.41 -5.45 0.81
CA ASN A 6 42.17 -5.36 1.57
C ASN A 6 41.01 -5.70 0.61
N ARG A 7 40.56 -6.96 0.58
CA ARG A 7 39.25 -7.30 -0.01
C ARG A 7 38.19 -6.85 0.98
N ARG A 8 37.69 -5.63 0.81
CA ARG A 8 36.37 -5.25 1.32
C ARG A 8 35.37 -6.19 0.65
N THR A 9 34.88 -7.17 1.40
CA THR A 9 33.64 -7.87 1.06
C THR A 9 32.56 -6.81 1.09
N GLN A 10 32.18 -6.32 -0.10
CA GLN A 10 31.01 -5.52 -0.30
C GLN A 10 29.84 -6.46 0.03
N VAL A 11 29.28 -6.32 1.22
CA VAL A 11 28.04 -7.00 1.58
C VAL A 11 27.00 -6.44 0.62
N LEU A 12 26.56 -7.26 -0.32
CA LEU A 12 25.31 -7.01 -1.04
C LEU A 12 24.21 -7.08 0.01
N GLU A 13 23.73 -5.93 0.47
CA GLU A 13 22.41 -5.80 1.07
C GLU A 13 21.36 -5.99 -0.03
N THR A 14 21.17 -7.25 -0.42
CA THR A 14 19.94 -7.71 -1.08
C THR A 14 19.56 -9.04 -0.45
N ALA A 15 19.36 -9.01 0.86
CA ALA A 15 18.56 -10.00 1.54
C ALA A 15 17.32 -9.23 2.03
N VAL A 16 16.21 -9.37 1.32
CA VAL A 16 14.90 -9.07 1.88
C VAL A 16 14.76 -10.04 3.05
N ASP A 17 15.08 -9.56 4.25
CA ASP A 17 14.95 -10.32 5.48
C ASP A 17 13.44 -10.60 5.63
N SER A 18 13.03 -11.82 5.31
CA SER A 18 11.63 -12.21 5.31
C SER A 18 11.18 -12.41 6.75
N ASP A 19 10.98 -11.32 7.48
CA ASP A 19 10.15 -11.38 8.65
C ASP A 19 8.73 -11.73 8.15
N ASP A 20 8.13 -12.79 8.70
CA ASP A 20 6.73 -13.16 8.42
C ASP A 20 5.75 -12.12 8.98
N SER A 21 6.28 -11.01 9.52
CA SER A 21 5.53 -9.85 9.97
C SER A 21 4.74 -9.20 8.83
N LEU A 22 3.43 -9.08 9.05
CA LEU A 22 2.55 -8.23 8.25
C LEU A 22 2.52 -6.84 8.87
N LEU A 23 3.28 -5.89 8.34
CA LEU A 23 3.44 -4.54 8.89
C LEU A 23 2.62 -3.49 8.14
N HIS A 24 2.49 -3.62 6.83
CA HIS A 24 1.82 -2.65 5.98
C HIS A 24 0.77 -3.32 5.09
N ILE A 25 -0.50 -2.93 5.28
CA ILE A 25 -1.59 -3.33 4.41
C ILE A 25 -2.01 -2.14 3.55
N ALA A 26 -2.09 -2.35 2.23
CA ALA A 26 -2.77 -1.43 1.33
C ALA A 26 -4.15 -1.98 0.94
N ILE A 27 -5.18 -1.14 0.94
CA ILE A 27 -6.52 -1.50 0.44
C ILE A 27 -6.86 -0.57 -0.73
N ALA A 28 -7.17 -1.15 -1.89
CA ALA A 28 -7.71 -0.42 -3.02
C ALA A 28 -9.18 -0.77 -3.23
N GLY A 29 -10.07 0.23 -3.17
CA GLY A 29 -11.50 -0.01 -3.31
C GLY A 29 -12.34 1.25 -3.42
N GLY A 30 -13.42 1.16 -4.19
CA GLY A 30 -14.37 2.24 -4.42
C GLY A 30 -13.85 3.35 -5.34
N SER A 31 -14.74 4.26 -5.74
CA SER A 31 -14.41 5.48 -6.49
C SER A 31 -14.37 6.73 -5.59
N LEU A 32 -13.93 7.87 -6.12
CA LEU A 32 -13.99 9.13 -5.37
C LEU A 32 -15.44 9.58 -5.14
N SER A 33 -16.35 9.30 -6.08
CA SER A 33 -17.78 9.56 -5.93
C SER A 33 -18.40 8.71 -4.81
N GLU A 34 -18.04 7.42 -4.71
CA GLU A 34 -18.44 6.56 -3.60
C GLU A 34 -17.86 7.02 -2.28
N TRP A 35 -16.58 7.41 -2.27
CA TRP A 35 -15.89 7.93 -1.08
C TRP A 35 -16.51 9.23 -0.58
N ALA A 36 -16.92 10.12 -1.49
CA ALA A 36 -17.63 11.35 -1.16
C ALA A 36 -19.00 11.06 -0.53
N ASN A 37 -19.74 10.09 -1.09
CA ASN A 37 -21.04 9.68 -0.55
C ASN A 37 -20.93 8.90 0.77
N PHE A 38 -19.77 8.29 1.04
CA PHE A 38 -19.50 7.59 2.29
C PHE A 38 -19.35 8.56 3.47
N ASP A 39 -18.86 9.78 3.21
CA ASP A 39 -18.85 10.96 4.10
C ASP A 39 -18.62 10.62 5.59
N SER A 40 -19.62 10.81 6.45
CA SER A 40 -19.55 10.60 7.90
C SER A 40 -19.19 9.17 8.37
N HIS A 41 -19.23 8.16 7.48
CA HIS A 41 -18.91 6.76 7.85
C HIS A 41 -17.40 6.46 7.80
N TRP A 42 -16.61 7.38 7.26
CA TRP A 42 -15.17 7.20 7.07
C TRP A 42 -14.40 6.90 8.36
N ASP A 43 -14.68 7.64 9.43
CA ASP A 43 -13.93 7.48 10.68
C ASP A 43 -14.31 6.15 11.35
N ALA A 44 -15.58 5.74 11.28
CA ALA A 44 -16.02 4.42 11.73
C ALA A 44 -15.35 3.29 10.95
N ARG A 45 -15.26 3.41 9.62
CA ARG A 45 -14.56 2.43 8.75
C ARG A 45 -13.09 2.29 9.12
N ILE A 46 -12.40 3.40 9.37
CA ILE A 46 -10.99 3.38 9.77
C ILE A 46 -10.85 2.73 11.15
N GLU A 47 -11.70 3.09 12.11
CA GLU A 47 -11.72 2.48 13.45
C GLU A 47 -11.90 0.96 13.37
N GLU A 48 -12.88 0.50 12.60
CA GLU A 48 -13.16 -0.92 12.36
C GLU A 48 -11.95 -1.67 11.75
N LEU A 49 -11.36 -1.13 10.68
CA LEU A 49 -10.21 -1.74 10.02
C LEU A 49 -8.98 -1.78 10.94
N THR A 50 -8.69 -0.66 11.61
CA THR A 50 -7.53 -0.56 12.51
C THR A 50 -7.68 -1.43 13.75
N SER A 51 -8.88 -1.58 14.31
CA SER A 51 -9.17 -2.46 15.44
C SER A 51 -8.95 -3.93 15.09
N LEU A 52 -9.22 -4.33 13.85
CA LEU A 52 -8.95 -5.68 13.35
C LEU A 52 -7.44 -5.93 13.12
N MET A 53 -6.72 -4.93 12.61
CA MET A 53 -5.33 -5.07 12.14
C MET A 53 -4.27 -4.81 13.22
N SER A 54 -4.52 -3.89 14.14
CA SER A 54 -3.56 -3.52 15.20
C SER A 54 -3.14 -4.71 16.08
N PRO A 55 -4.06 -5.59 16.54
CA PRO A 55 -3.69 -6.73 17.39
C PRO A 55 -2.78 -7.78 16.75
N ILE A 56 -2.75 -7.85 15.41
CA ILE A 56 -1.91 -8.79 14.66
C ILE A 56 -0.58 -8.18 14.21
N GLY A 57 -0.27 -6.95 14.66
CA GLY A 57 1.04 -6.31 14.47
C GLY A 57 1.15 -5.38 13.26
N VAL A 58 0.05 -5.14 12.52
CA VAL A 58 0.04 -4.18 11.42
C VAL A 58 0.25 -2.77 11.98
N ARG A 59 1.15 -2.02 11.35
CA ARG A 59 1.57 -0.67 11.76
C ARG A 59 1.14 0.41 10.78
N PHE A 60 0.91 0.03 9.53
CA PHE A 60 0.56 0.96 8.46
C PHE A 60 -0.65 0.43 7.66
N LEU A 61 -1.59 1.33 7.40
CA LEU A 61 -2.71 1.08 6.51
C LEU A 61 -2.77 2.18 5.45
N SER A 62 -2.63 1.81 4.18
CA SER A 62 -2.77 2.74 3.06
C SER A 62 -4.05 2.47 2.29
N LEU A 63 -4.87 3.49 2.05
CA LEU A 63 -6.15 3.37 1.35
C LEU A 63 -6.09 4.12 0.02
N TYR A 64 -6.51 3.45 -1.05
CA TYR A 64 -6.54 3.97 -2.40
C TYR A 64 -7.93 3.76 -3.03
N PRO A 65 -8.45 4.68 -3.85
CA PRO A 65 -9.61 4.37 -4.68
C PRO A 65 -9.21 3.28 -5.68
N TYR A 66 -10.12 2.43 -6.14
CA TYR A 66 -9.82 1.42 -7.16
C TYR A 66 -9.40 2.07 -8.49
N GLY A 67 -10.04 3.17 -8.84
CA GLY A 67 -9.82 3.90 -10.07
C GLY A 67 -10.89 4.96 -10.26
N PRO A 68 -10.86 5.69 -11.39
CA PRO A 68 -11.85 6.71 -11.65
C PRO A 68 -13.21 6.10 -12.02
N ASP A 69 -14.28 6.62 -11.44
CA ASP A 69 -15.66 6.37 -11.87
C ASP A 69 -16.18 7.49 -12.79
N VAL A 70 -17.24 7.20 -13.55
CA VAL A 70 -17.88 8.17 -14.43
C VAL A 70 -18.33 9.43 -13.70
N ASP A 71 -18.67 9.33 -12.42
CA ASP A 71 -19.15 10.45 -11.61
C ASP A 71 -18.07 11.15 -10.78
N ASP A 72 -16.81 10.72 -10.85
CA ASP A 72 -15.72 11.34 -10.08
C ASP A 72 -15.49 12.81 -10.45
N HIS A 73 -15.79 13.21 -11.69
CA HIS A 73 -15.74 14.61 -12.13
C HIS A 73 -16.76 15.52 -11.43
N LYS A 74 -17.77 14.95 -10.75
CA LYS A 74 -18.81 15.69 -10.01
C LYS A 74 -18.43 15.96 -8.56
N VAL A 75 -17.35 15.35 -8.07
CA VAL A 75 -16.89 15.53 -6.70
C VAL A 75 -16.18 16.87 -6.56
N GLU A 76 -16.73 17.78 -5.75
CA GLU A 76 -16.14 19.11 -5.50
C GLU A 76 -14.94 19.09 -4.53
N ILE A 77 -14.72 17.95 -3.85
CA ILE A 77 -13.63 17.78 -2.88
C ILE A 77 -12.29 17.78 -3.63
N LYS A 78 -11.42 18.75 -3.30
CA LYS A 78 -10.10 18.90 -3.92
C LYS A 78 -9.18 17.70 -3.71
N SER A 79 -9.28 17.03 -2.55
CA SER A 79 -8.52 15.82 -2.20
C SER A 79 -9.08 15.14 -0.95
N PHE A 80 -9.00 13.81 -0.90
CA PHE A 80 -9.21 13.00 0.32
C PHE A 80 -7.88 12.67 1.03
N ASP A 81 -6.75 13.19 0.53
CA ASP A 81 -5.44 12.91 1.07
C ASP A 81 -5.39 13.29 2.55
N ARG A 82 -5.22 12.30 3.42
CA ARG A 82 -5.08 12.51 4.86
C ARG A 82 -4.20 11.45 5.49
N LYS A 83 -3.51 11.85 6.55
CA LYS A 83 -2.78 10.95 7.44
C LYS A 83 -3.36 11.08 8.84
N VAL A 84 -3.75 9.96 9.43
CA VAL A 84 -4.28 9.88 10.79
C VAL A 84 -3.60 8.74 11.54
N ASN A 85 -3.56 8.82 12.87
CA ASN A 85 -3.12 7.71 13.71
C ASN A 85 -4.31 7.22 14.52
N VAL A 86 -4.69 5.95 14.33
CA VAL A 86 -5.87 5.33 14.94
C VAL A 86 -5.47 3.95 15.44
N ASN A 87 -5.80 3.63 16.70
CA ASN A 87 -5.41 2.37 17.35
C ASN A 87 -3.90 2.07 17.29
N GLY A 88 -3.06 3.11 17.33
CA GLY A 88 -1.60 3.02 17.25
C GLY A 88 -1.05 2.74 15.84
N MET A 89 -1.93 2.71 14.83
CA MET A 89 -1.60 2.43 13.43
C MET A 89 -1.61 3.73 12.63
N ASP A 90 -0.60 3.93 11.78
CA ASP A 90 -0.55 5.05 10.85
C ASP A 90 -1.41 4.72 9.63
N VAL A 91 -2.48 5.50 9.43
CA VAL A 91 -3.40 5.35 8.29
C VAL A 91 -3.16 6.49 7.31
N ILE A 92 -2.89 6.14 6.06
CA ILE A 92 -2.69 7.08 4.96
C ILE A 92 -3.81 6.86 3.94
N ILE A 93 -4.47 7.92 3.54
CA ILE A 93 -5.50 7.89 2.50
C ILE A 93 -4.95 8.67 1.32
N HIS A 94 -4.96 8.04 0.16
CA HIS A 94 -4.55 8.62 -1.11
C HIS A 94 -5.77 8.77 -2.01
N SER A 95 -6.05 9.97 -2.51
CA SER A 95 -7.21 10.25 -3.36
C SER A 95 -6.89 10.24 -4.86
N SER A 96 -5.65 9.97 -5.26
CA SER A 96 -5.29 9.86 -6.67
C SER A 96 -5.74 8.52 -7.23
N THR A 97 -6.50 8.56 -8.32
CA THR A 97 -7.04 7.38 -9.02
C THR A 97 -6.07 6.78 -10.04
N ASP A 98 -4.87 7.34 -10.19
CA ASP A 98 -3.83 6.85 -11.09
C ASP A 98 -2.45 6.84 -10.42
N GLY A 99 -1.89 5.65 -10.21
CA GLY A 99 -0.55 5.50 -9.62
C GLY A 99 0.57 6.06 -10.48
N ARG A 100 0.40 6.10 -11.82
CA ARG A 100 1.39 6.70 -12.72
C ARG A 100 1.44 8.21 -12.56
N GLU A 101 0.28 8.84 -12.37
CA GLU A 101 0.22 10.27 -12.09
C GLU A 101 0.92 10.60 -10.77
N ARG A 102 0.74 9.77 -9.73
CA ARG A 102 1.48 9.95 -8.46
C ARG A 102 3.00 9.86 -8.65
N ILE A 103 3.50 8.94 -9.48
CA ILE A 103 4.92 8.85 -9.82
C ILE A 103 5.38 10.12 -10.56
N CYS A 104 4.65 10.57 -11.57
CA CYS A 104 4.96 11.81 -12.30
C CYS A 104 5.02 13.01 -11.34
N ARG A 105 4.02 13.17 -10.47
CA ARG A 105 3.97 14.24 -9.48
C ARG A 105 5.17 14.18 -8.52
N ALA A 106 5.52 12.99 -8.02
CA ALA A 106 6.69 12.83 -7.15
C ALA A 106 7.99 13.26 -7.85
N LEU A 107 8.11 13.01 -9.16
CA LEU A 107 9.26 13.42 -9.97
C LEU A 107 9.26 14.93 -10.30
N GLU A 108 8.09 15.55 -10.41
CA GLU A 108 7.95 16.99 -10.64
C GLU A 108 8.23 17.82 -9.38
N GLU A 109 7.85 17.30 -8.21
CA GLU A 109 8.05 17.95 -6.90
C GLU A 109 9.47 17.79 -6.34
N ARG A 110 10.34 17.05 -7.03
CA ARG A 110 11.73 16.84 -6.60
C ARG A 110 12.55 18.12 -6.70
N SER A 111 13.58 18.24 -5.87
CA SER A 111 14.56 19.32 -6.03
C SER A 111 15.40 19.11 -7.29
N VAL A 112 15.84 20.19 -7.94
CA VAL A 112 16.63 20.12 -9.19
C VAL A 112 17.88 19.24 -9.06
N ASN A 113 18.52 19.23 -7.89
CA ASN A 113 19.73 18.46 -7.60
C ASN A 113 19.45 17.06 -7.03
N GLU A 114 18.17 16.68 -6.89
CA GLU A 114 17.78 15.40 -6.31
C GLU A 114 17.98 14.28 -7.33
N ILE A 115 18.75 13.27 -6.93
CA ILE A 115 19.02 12.09 -7.76
C ILE A 115 17.80 11.17 -7.70
N VAL A 116 17.22 10.90 -8.85
CA VAL A 116 16.11 9.96 -8.97
C VAL A 116 16.65 8.54 -8.87
N THR A 117 16.15 7.79 -7.89
CA THR A 117 16.47 6.39 -7.59
C THR A 117 15.20 5.67 -7.14
N GLU A 118 15.21 4.35 -7.04
CA GLU A 118 14.09 3.57 -6.47
C GLU A 118 13.80 4.04 -5.04
N ASN A 119 14.81 4.10 -4.17
CA ASN A 119 14.66 4.61 -2.80
C ASN A 119 14.13 6.05 -2.74
N PHE A 120 14.43 6.91 -3.73
CA PHE A 120 13.80 8.23 -3.81
C PHE A 120 12.28 8.11 -4.01
N LEU A 121 11.83 7.25 -4.92
CA LEU A 121 10.39 7.02 -5.13
C LEU A 121 9.75 6.34 -3.92
N ASP A 122 10.40 5.35 -3.30
CA ASP A 122 9.90 4.67 -2.11
C ASP A 122 9.65 5.67 -0.97
N GLN A 123 10.62 6.56 -0.71
CA GLN A 123 10.47 7.59 0.31
C GLN A 123 9.38 8.61 -0.03
N ARG A 124 9.16 8.92 -1.31
CA ARG A 124 8.12 9.87 -1.73
C ARG A 124 6.72 9.28 -1.72
N LEU A 125 6.58 8.00 -2.04
CA LEU A 125 5.29 7.32 -2.16
C LEU A 125 4.84 6.71 -0.83
N PHE A 126 5.77 6.17 -0.03
CA PHE A 126 5.47 5.43 1.19
C PHE A 126 6.00 6.11 2.45
N GLY A 127 7.13 6.81 2.33
CA GLY A 127 7.81 7.39 3.48
C GLY A 127 8.19 6.30 4.49
N ASN A 128 7.67 6.40 5.71
CA ASN A 128 7.99 5.47 6.78
C ASN A 128 7.23 4.14 6.73
N SER A 129 6.17 4.02 5.92
CA SER A 129 5.42 2.76 5.86
C SER A 129 6.19 1.65 5.16
N GLY A 130 7.13 2.00 4.28
CA GLY A 130 7.73 1.07 3.34
C GLY A 130 6.71 0.51 2.34
N ASP A 131 7.15 -0.45 1.54
CA ASP A 131 6.28 -1.17 0.62
C ASP A 131 5.13 -1.87 1.36
N PRO A 132 3.95 -2.00 0.75
CA PRO A 132 2.91 -2.87 1.30
C PRO A 132 3.38 -4.33 1.32
N ASP A 133 3.06 -5.03 2.41
CA ASP A 133 3.23 -6.47 2.47
C ASP A 133 2.06 -7.18 1.78
N LEU A 134 0.85 -6.65 2.02
CA LEU A 134 -0.41 -7.16 1.48
C LEU A 134 -1.20 -6.02 0.84
N VAL A 135 -1.65 -6.27 -0.38
CA VAL A 135 -2.61 -5.45 -1.10
C VAL A 135 -3.94 -6.19 -1.17
N VAL A 136 -4.97 -5.62 -0.55
CA VAL A 136 -6.35 -6.07 -0.67
C VAL A 136 -7.05 -5.25 -1.74
N VAL A 137 -7.49 -5.91 -2.81
CA VAL A 137 -8.22 -5.28 -3.91
C VAL A 137 -9.71 -5.59 -3.77
N LEU A 138 -10.52 -4.58 -3.53
CA LEU A 138 -11.97 -4.71 -3.44
C LEU A 138 -12.62 -4.58 -4.81
N GLY A 139 -13.63 -5.43 -5.07
CA GLY A 139 -14.41 -5.41 -6.30
C GLY A 139 -14.12 -6.60 -7.21
N PRO A 140 -14.44 -6.52 -8.50
CA PRO A 140 -14.25 -7.63 -9.43
C PRO A 140 -12.75 -7.93 -9.64
N ALA A 141 -12.38 -9.21 -9.57
CA ALA A 141 -11.01 -9.68 -9.80
C ALA A 141 -10.63 -9.74 -11.29
N ASN A 142 -11.05 -8.75 -12.09
CA ASN A 142 -10.86 -8.74 -13.54
C ASN A 142 -9.74 -7.79 -14.00
N CYS A 143 -9.33 -6.84 -13.15
CA CYS A 143 -8.19 -5.97 -13.43
C CYS A 143 -7.51 -5.52 -12.13
N LEU A 144 -6.30 -4.99 -12.27
CA LEU A 144 -5.62 -4.30 -11.17
C LEU A 144 -6.15 -2.87 -11.06
N PRO A 145 -6.27 -2.32 -9.83
CA PRO A 145 -6.60 -0.91 -9.63
C PRO A 145 -5.64 0.00 -10.38
N ARG A 146 -6.16 0.99 -11.12
CA ARG A 146 -5.32 1.97 -11.81
C ARG A 146 -4.52 2.82 -10.82
N SER A 147 -5.06 2.97 -9.62
CA SER A 147 -4.40 3.64 -8.51
C SER A 147 -3.19 2.90 -7.99
N LEU A 148 -2.96 1.61 -8.29
CA LEU A 148 -1.82 0.86 -7.77
C LEU A 148 -0.84 0.53 -8.90
N VAL A 149 0.40 0.99 -8.77
CA VAL A 149 1.45 0.73 -9.77
C VAL A 149 2.76 0.38 -9.08
N TRP A 150 3.28 1.30 -8.27
CA TRP A 150 4.52 1.10 -7.52
C TRP A 150 4.28 0.18 -6.32
N GLU A 151 3.10 0.30 -5.70
CA GLU A 151 2.60 -0.49 -4.57
C GLU A 151 2.55 -2.00 -4.83
N LEU A 152 2.58 -2.43 -6.09
CA LEU A 152 2.43 -3.85 -6.46
C LEU A 152 3.77 -4.56 -6.71
N ALA A 153 4.91 -3.87 -6.57
CA ALA A 153 6.21 -4.39 -6.97
C ALA A 153 6.58 -5.70 -6.26
N TYR A 154 6.34 -5.77 -4.94
CA TYR A 154 6.69 -6.91 -4.09
C TYR A 154 5.56 -7.39 -3.18
N SER A 155 4.40 -6.73 -3.23
CA SER A 155 3.25 -7.03 -2.37
C SER A 155 2.54 -8.32 -2.78
N GLU A 156 2.10 -9.10 -1.79
CA GLU A 156 1.10 -10.14 -2.02
C GLU A 156 -0.25 -9.49 -2.32
N ILE A 157 -1.02 -10.06 -3.24
CA ILE A 157 -2.32 -9.52 -3.66
C ILE A 157 -3.44 -10.50 -3.33
N VAL A 158 -4.49 -10.01 -2.67
CA VAL A 158 -5.74 -10.73 -2.42
C VAL A 158 -6.92 -9.92 -2.96
N PHE A 159 -7.73 -10.54 -3.81
CA PHE A 159 -8.96 -9.94 -4.32
C PHE A 159 -10.14 -10.31 -3.43
N VAL A 160 -10.96 -9.31 -3.10
CA VAL A 160 -12.18 -9.47 -2.30
C VAL A 160 -13.36 -8.92 -3.09
N GLU A 161 -14.27 -9.81 -3.49
CA GLU A 161 -15.46 -9.46 -4.27
C GLU A 161 -16.54 -8.79 -3.41
N GLN A 162 -16.25 -7.58 -2.92
CA GLN A 162 -17.19 -6.69 -2.23
C GLN A 162 -16.93 -5.24 -2.67
N SER A 163 -17.98 -4.41 -2.65
CA SER A 163 -17.81 -2.96 -2.84
C SER A 163 -17.25 -2.31 -1.57
N TRP A 164 -16.64 -1.14 -1.72
CA TRP A 164 -16.16 -0.34 -0.57
C TRP A 164 -17.26 -0.07 0.46
N THR A 165 -18.45 0.27 -0.01
CA THR A 165 -19.61 0.61 0.82
C THR A 165 -20.16 -0.59 1.61
N MET A 166 -20.04 -1.82 1.07
CA MET A 166 -20.56 -3.04 1.67
C MET A 166 -19.46 -3.92 2.30
N LEU A 167 -18.23 -3.42 2.36
CA LEU A 167 -17.09 -4.18 2.87
C LEU A 167 -17.35 -4.64 4.31
N SER A 168 -17.18 -5.93 4.56
CA SER A 168 -17.29 -6.53 5.90
C SER A 168 -15.91 -6.87 6.48
N LEU A 169 -15.80 -6.77 7.81
CA LEU A 169 -14.53 -7.06 8.50
C LEU A 169 -14.11 -8.53 8.37
N GLU A 170 -15.06 -9.46 8.27
CA GLU A 170 -14.79 -10.89 8.09
C GLU A 170 -14.06 -11.17 6.76
N LYS A 171 -14.35 -10.38 5.71
CA LYS A 171 -13.66 -10.50 4.43
C LYS A 171 -12.23 -9.99 4.49
N ILE A 172 -11.99 -8.88 5.18
CA ILE A 172 -10.63 -8.41 5.44
C ILE A 172 -9.86 -9.43 6.28
N GLN A 173 -10.49 -10.00 7.31
CA GLN A 173 -9.87 -11.06 8.10
C GLN A 173 -9.48 -12.27 7.25
N SER A 174 -10.36 -12.67 6.33
CA SER A 174 -10.11 -13.79 5.41
C SER A 174 -8.94 -13.47 4.47
N ALA A 175 -8.85 -12.23 3.96
CA ALA A 175 -7.74 -11.81 3.11
C ALA A 175 -6.39 -11.81 3.85
N VAL A 176 -6.39 -11.35 5.10
CA VAL A 176 -5.20 -11.41 5.96
C VAL A 176 -4.81 -12.85 6.30
N GLN A 177 -5.79 -13.73 6.56
CA GLN A 177 -5.51 -15.15 6.77
C GLN A 177 -4.89 -15.80 5.53
N GLU A 178 -5.38 -15.45 4.34
CA GLU A 178 -4.82 -15.95 3.09
C GLU A 178 -3.34 -15.56 2.94
N TYR A 179 -2.97 -14.33 3.31
CA TYR A 179 -1.57 -13.89 3.34
C TYR A 179 -0.70 -14.82 4.19
N PHE A 180 -1.11 -15.12 5.43
CA PHE A 180 -0.35 -15.99 6.33
C PHE A 180 -0.29 -17.47 5.89
N LEU A 181 -1.19 -17.92 5.02
CA LEU A 181 -1.19 -19.29 4.49
C LEU A 181 -0.24 -19.47 3.29
N ARG A 182 0.18 -18.38 2.65
CA ARG A 182 1.06 -18.44 1.48
C ARG A 182 2.47 -18.84 1.90
N HIS A 183 2.99 -19.88 1.27
CA HIS A 183 4.39 -20.28 1.45
C HIS A 183 5.25 -19.33 0.61
N ARG A 184 5.99 -18.42 1.27
CA ARG A 184 6.89 -17.49 0.58
C ARG A 184 7.95 -18.28 -0.18
N ARG A 185 7.91 -18.18 -1.51
CA ARG A 185 8.92 -18.77 -2.38
C ARG A 185 10.09 -17.80 -2.47
N PHE A 186 11.17 -18.10 -1.75
CA PHE A 186 12.42 -17.33 -1.80
C PHE A 186 13.08 -17.44 -3.17
N GLY A 187 12.57 -16.77 -4.20
CA GLY A 187 13.26 -16.56 -5.48
C GLY A 187 13.87 -17.80 -6.16
N GLY A 188 13.45 -19.02 -5.81
CA GLY A 188 14.08 -20.26 -6.27
C GLY A 188 15.35 -20.71 -5.54
N VAL A 189 15.46 -20.53 -4.21
CA VAL A 189 16.41 -21.27 -3.36
C VAL A 189 15.70 -22.27 -2.46
N ASP A 190 15.00 -23.22 -3.08
CA ASP A 190 14.91 -24.55 -2.49
C ASP A 190 16.20 -25.28 -2.91
N THR A 191 17.20 -25.32 -2.03
CA THR A 191 18.38 -26.19 -2.18
C THR A 191 18.36 -27.29 -1.13
#